data_AF-A0A6P8YR43-F1
#
_entry.id   AF-A0A6P8YR43-F1
#
_cell.length_a   1.000
_cell.length_b   1.000
_cell.length_c   1.000
_cell.angle_alpha   90.00
_cell.angle_beta   90.00
_cell.angle_gamma   90.00
#
_symmetry.space_group_name_H-M   'P 1'
#
loop_
_entity.id
_entity.type
_entity.pdbx_description
1 polymer ?
#
loop_
_entity_poly.entity_id
_entity_poly.type
_entity_poly.pdbx_seq_one_letter_code
_entity_poly.pdbx_strand_id
1 'polypeptide(L)'
;MPELNLTLCCIVTSLIASAVTIAPADKVVFSFPEFPYKETGKNEMAFHEYESACEQSPSCSQLASISRVRCVRECVSPSCYSEIYQSDQLEEGEIDVRLNSFKGCFVQRVHRQRP
;
A
#
# COMPACT_ATOMS: atom_id res chain seq x y z
N MET A 1 -48.93 15.31 -42.05
CA MET A 1 -47.59 15.91 -42.27
C MET A 1 -46.70 15.44 -41.12
N PRO A 2 -45.76 14.51 -41.38
CA PRO A 2 -45.07 13.66 -40.40
C PRO A 2 -43.75 14.25 -39.86
N GLU A 3 -43.60 15.57 -39.93
CA GLU A 3 -42.34 16.29 -39.69
C GLU A 3 -41.92 16.37 -38.21
N LEU A 4 -42.83 16.07 -37.26
CA LEU A 4 -42.55 16.20 -35.82
C LEU A 4 -41.74 15.00 -35.24
N ASN A 5 -41.73 13.87 -35.95
CA ASN A 5 -41.11 12.61 -35.49
C ASN A 5 -39.60 12.54 -35.78
N LEU A 6 -39.12 13.23 -36.81
CA LEU A 6 -37.72 13.18 -37.23
C LEU A 6 -36.83 14.04 -36.32
N THR A 7 -37.30 15.23 -35.97
CA THR A 7 -36.57 16.19 -35.13
C THR A 7 -36.39 15.70 -33.70
N LEU A 8 -37.39 14.99 -33.15
CA LEU A 8 -37.32 14.41 -31.80
C LEU A 8 -36.34 13.23 -31.74
N CYS A 9 -36.22 12.45 -32.82
CA CYS A 9 -35.29 11.33 -32.94
C CYS A 9 -33.81 11.80 -32.99
N CYS A 10 -33.55 12.94 -33.64
CA CYS A 10 -32.22 13.55 -33.71
C CYS A 10 -31.71 14.05 -32.35
N ILE A 11 -32.59 14.57 -31.49
CA ILE A 11 -32.19 15.07 -30.16
C ILE A 11 -31.86 13.92 -29.21
N VAL A 12 -32.65 12.84 -29.26
CA VAL A 12 -32.41 11.63 -28.43
C VAL A 12 -31.11 10.92 -28.85
N THR A 13 -30.79 10.87 -30.13
CA THR A 13 -29.54 10.27 -30.62
C THR A 13 -28.29 11.11 -30.30
N SER A 14 -28.44 12.43 -30.17
CA SER A 14 -27.33 13.33 -29.84
C SER A 14 -26.89 13.24 -28.37
N LEU A 15 -27.80 12.89 -27.45
CA LEU A 15 -27.51 12.76 -26.01
C LEU A 15 -26.81 11.44 -25.63
N ILE A 16 -26.88 10.41 -26.48
CA ILE A 16 -26.31 9.07 -26.21
C ILE A 16 -24.88 8.95 -26.79
N ALA A 17 -24.44 9.95 -27.58
CA ALA A 17 -23.15 9.96 -28.28
C ALA A 17 -22.01 10.60 -27.47
N SER A 18 -22.13 10.75 -26.15
CA SER A 18 -20.96 10.97 -25.31
C SER A 18 -20.15 9.67 -25.29
N ALA A 19 -19.23 9.56 -26.25
CA ALA A 19 -18.26 8.50 -26.35
C ALA A 19 -17.57 8.34 -24.98
N VAL A 20 -17.89 7.24 -24.29
CA VAL A 20 -17.16 6.79 -23.11
C VAL A 20 -15.76 6.43 -23.59
N THR A 21 -14.83 7.35 -23.42
CA THR A 21 -13.41 7.12 -23.67
C THR A 21 -12.89 6.25 -22.52
N ILE A 22 -12.86 4.93 -22.74
CA ILE A 22 -12.19 4.00 -21.83
C ILE A 22 -10.69 4.20 -22.03
N ALA A 23 -10.06 4.99 -21.17
CA ALA A 23 -8.59 5.10 -21.14
C ALA A 23 -8.00 3.72 -20.79
N PRO A 24 -6.93 3.28 -21.48
CA PRO A 24 -6.24 2.05 -21.11
C PRO A 24 -5.70 2.19 -19.68
N ALA A 25 -5.95 1.18 -18.84
CA ALA A 25 -5.41 1.16 -17.49
C ALA A 25 -3.89 1.00 -17.56
N ASP A 26 -3.15 2.04 -17.18
CA ASP A 26 -1.69 1.97 -17.07
C ASP A 26 -1.29 0.94 -16.03
N LYS A 27 -0.34 0.08 -16.38
CA LYS A 27 0.24 -0.89 -15.45
C LYS A 27 1.03 -0.12 -14.40
N VAL A 28 0.55 -0.11 -13.15
CA VAL A 28 1.31 0.42 -12.01
C VAL A 28 2.49 -0.50 -11.75
N VAL A 29 3.70 -0.02 -12.02
CA VAL A 29 4.95 -0.71 -11.66
C VAL A 29 5.36 -0.22 -10.28
N PHE A 30 5.18 -1.06 -9.27
CA PHE A 30 5.66 -0.77 -7.92
C PHE A 30 7.19 -0.90 -7.89
N SER A 31 7.87 0.20 -7.56
CA SER A 31 9.33 0.24 -7.42
C SER A 31 9.67 0.65 -6.00
N PHE A 32 10.36 -0.23 -5.27
CA PHE A 32 10.81 0.00 -3.91
C PHE A 32 12.15 -0.72 -3.69
N PRO A 33 12.97 -0.31 -2.69
CA PRO A 33 14.18 -1.06 -2.36
C PRO A 33 13.84 -2.49 -1.98
N GLU A 34 14.46 -3.46 -2.64
CA GLU A 34 14.28 -4.89 -2.37
C GLU A 34 15.36 -5.42 -1.42
N PHE A 35 14.93 -5.92 -0.27
CA PHE A 35 15.78 -6.65 0.66
C PHE A 35 15.34 -8.12 0.68
N PRO A 36 16.25 -9.07 0.42
CA PRO A 36 15.89 -10.47 0.42
C PRO A 36 15.43 -10.88 1.82
N TYR A 37 14.25 -11.50 1.88
CA TYR A 37 13.73 -12.07 3.11
C TYR A 37 13.64 -13.59 2.99
N LYS A 38 14.21 -14.28 3.98
CA LYS A 38 14.06 -15.72 4.14
C LYS A 38 13.11 -15.96 5.31
N GLU A 39 11.94 -16.48 4.98
CA GLU A 39 10.93 -16.86 5.96
C GLU A 39 11.41 -18.11 6.71
N THR A 40 11.94 -17.90 7.90
CA THR A 40 12.38 -18.96 8.81
C THR A 40 11.73 -18.73 10.16
N GLY A 41 11.51 -19.79 10.93
CA GLY A 41 10.88 -19.67 12.25
C GLY A 41 11.59 -18.67 13.18
N LYS A 42 12.93 -18.59 13.12
CA LYS A 42 13.71 -17.62 13.88
C LYS A 42 13.44 -16.17 13.44
N ASN A 43 13.38 -15.93 12.13
CA ASN A 43 13.19 -14.58 11.59
C ASN A 43 11.75 -14.10 11.81
N GLU A 44 10.76 -14.96 11.60
CA GLU A 44 9.36 -14.65 11.86
C GLU A 44 9.11 -14.40 13.34
N MET A 45 9.65 -15.26 14.22
CA MET A 45 9.54 -15.05 15.67
C MET A 45 10.15 -13.71 16.11
N ALA A 46 11.36 -13.39 15.64
CA ALA A 46 12.02 -12.14 15.98
C ALA A 46 11.24 -10.92 15.44
N PHE A 47 10.70 -10.99 14.23
CA PHE A 47 9.89 -9.91 13.68
C PHE A 47 8.58 -9.71 14.46
N HIS A 48 7.87 -10.81 14.72
CA HIS A 48 6.61 -10.79 15.46
C HIS A 48 6.78 -10.26 16.89
N GLU A 49 7.90 -10.56 17.56
CA GLU A 49 8.19 -10.02 18.88
C GLU A 49 8.27 -8.48 18.87
N TYR A 50 8.99 -7.90 17.90
CA TYR A 50 9.09 -6.45 17.75
C TYR A 50 7.76 -5.83 17.32
N GLU A 51 7.05 -6.46 16.39
CA GLU A 51 5.73 -6.01 15.92
C GLU A 51 4.74 -5.96 17.09
N SER A 52 4.66 -7.04 17.88
CA SER A 52 3.81 -7.13 19.08
C SER A 52 4.17 -6.07 20.13
N ALA A 53 5.45 -5.83 20.36
CA ALA A 53 5.90 -4.79 21.31
C ALA A 53 5.49 -3.39 20.83
N CYS A 54 5.63 -3.11 19.54
CA CYS A 54 5.24 -1.84 18.93
C CYS A 54 3.72 -1.63 18.92
N GLU A 55 2.92 -2.67 18.66
CA GLU A 55 1.45 -2.61 18.74
C GLU A 55 0.95 -2.27 20.15
N GLN A 56 1.65 -2.75 21.18
CA GLN A 56 1.33 -2.50 22.58
C GLN A 56 1.91 -1.18 23.11
N SER A 57 2.77 -0.51 22.33
CA SER A 57 3.36 0.78 22.75
C SER A 57 2.28 1.84 22.96
N PRO A 58 2.44 2.77 23.93
CA PRO A 58 1.47 3.86 24.13
C PRO A 58 1.28 4.74 22.89
N SER A 59 2.32 4.86 22.04
CA SER A 59 2.28 5.66 20.82
C SER A 59 1.44 5.05 19.71
N CYS A 60 1.49 3.72 19.51
CA CYS A 60 0.73 3.07 18.43
C CYS A 60 -0.58 2.45 18.91
N SER A 61 -0.70 2.09 20.19
CA SER A 61 -1.88 1.38 20.73
C SER A 61 -3.18 2.18 20.61
N GLN A 62 -3.11 3.51 20.62
CA GLN A 62 -4.27 4.40 20.49
C GLN A 62 -4.65 4.71 19.04
N LEU A 63 -3.81 4.31 18.08
CA LEU A 63 -4.05 4.52 16.66
C LEU A 63 -4.87 3.36 16.08
N ALA A 64 -5.60 3.65 15.01
CA ALA A 64 -6.48 2.71 14.32
C ALA A 64 -6.16 2.63 12.82
N SER A 65 -6.57 1.52 12.21
CA SER A 65 -6.49 1.32 10.75
C SER A 65 -5.07 1.54 10.19
N ILE A 66 -4.94 2.16 9.01
CA ILE A 66 -3.66 2.41 8.36
C ILE A 66 -2.68 3.26 9.19
N SER A 67 -3.19 4.18 10.01
CA SER A 67 -2.34 4.99 10.89
C SER A 67 -1.61 4.14 11.93
N ARG A 68 -2.28 3.10 12.46
CA ARG A 68 -1.68 2.12 13.36
C ARG A 68 -0.60 1.32 12.64
N VAL A 69 -0.89 0.84 11.43
CA VAL A 69 0.07 0.06 10.64
C VAL A 69 1.34 0.86 10.35
N ARG A 70 1.19 2.11 9.91
CA ARG A 70 2.33 3.03 9.68
C ARG A 70 3.15 3.23 10.95
N CYS A 71 2.49 3.51 12.09
CA CYS A 71 3.17 3.68 13.38
C CYS A 71 3.95 2.43 13.80
N VAL A 72 3.34 1.25 13.68
CA VAL A 72 3.98 -0.01 14.07
C VAL A 72 5.19 -0.30 13.18
N ARG A 73 5.08 -0.09 11.85
CA ARG A 73 6.21 -0.28 10.93
C ARG A 73 7.36 0.68 11.23
N GLU A 74 7.06 1.94 11.49
CA GLU A 74 8.07 2.93 11.90
C GLU A 74 8.71 2.57 13.24
N CYS A 75 7.91 2.14 14.22
CA CYS A 75 8.39 1.70 15.53
C CYS A 75 9.32 0.47 15.43
N VAL A 76 8.97 -0.54 14.62
CA VAL A 76 9.75 -1.78 14.45
C VAL A 76 11.14 -1.47 13.91
N SER A 77 11.24 -0.58 12.93
CA SER A 77 12.53 -0.10 12.43
C SER A 77 12.35 1.22 11.70
N PRO A 78 12.70 2.37 12.33
CA PRO A 78 12.51 3.68 11.72
C PRO A 78 13.28 3.83 10.40
N SER A 79 14.47 3.24 10.33
CA SER A 79 15.29 3.26 9.12
C SER A 79 14.72 2.39 8.00
N CYS A 80 14.07 1.25 8.29
CA CYS A 80 13.47 0.43 7.23
C CYS A 80 12.20 1.08 6.72
N TYR A 81 11.46 1.70 7.63
CA TYR A 81 10.25 2.41 7.29
C TYR A 81 10.55 3.58 6.35
N SER A 82 11.55 4.40 6.70
CA SER A 82 12.02 5.50 5.86
C SER A 82 12.44 5.03 4.47
N GLU A 83 13.26 3.97 4.37
CA GLU A 83 13.75 3.51 3.07
C GLU A 83 12.66 2.91 2.16
N ILE A 84 11.62 2.29 2.72
CA ILE A 84 10.63 1.53 1.94
C ILE A 84 9.30 2.29 1.73
N TYR A 85 8.90 3.12 2.70
CA TYR A 85 7.57 3.74 2.73
C TYR A 85 7.59 5.27 2.72
N GLN A 86 8.75 5.95 2.85
CA GLN A 86 8.78 7.41 2.94
C GLN A 86 8.36 8.12 1.65
N SER A 87 8.77 7.59 0.50
CA SER A 87 8.42 8.16 -0.81
C SER A 87 6.96 7.91 -1.19
N ASP A 88 6.38 6.83 -0.69
CA ASP A 88 5.04 6.36 -1.04
C ASP A 88 4.43 5.66 0.18
N GLN A 89 3.58 6.37 0.93
CA GLN A 89 3.03 5.87 2.19
C GLN A 89 1.83 4.95 1.95
N LEU A 90 1.73 3.89 2.75
CA LEU A 90 0.62 2.92 2.68
C LEU A 90 -0.75 3.59 2.77
N GLU A 91 -1.63 3.41 1.79
CA GLU A 91 -2.98 3.97 1.79
C GLU A 91 -4.04 3.01 2.36
N GLU A 92 -5.19 3.55 2.77
CA GLU A 92 -6.29 2.73 3.28
C GLU A 92 -6.90 1.91 2.14
N GLY A 93 -7.00 0.59 2.32
CA GLY A 93 -7.44 -0.34 1.27
C GLY A 93 -6.36 -0.77 0.27
N GLU A 94 -5.11 -0.31 0.41
CA GLU A 94 -3.97 -0.78 -0.38
C GLU A 94 -3.49 -2.16 0.12
N ILE A 95 -3.04 -3.02 -0.80
CA ILE A 95 -2.36 -4.27 -0.46
C ILE A 95 -0.86 -4.00 -0.36
N ASP A 96 -0.28 -4.19 0.83
CA ASP A 96 1.16 -4.00 1.06
C ASP A 96 1.99 -5.17 0.51
N VAL A 97 2.47 -5.04 -0.73
CA VAL A 97 3.40 -5.99 -1.36
C VAL A 97 4.85 -5.84 -0.87
N ARG A 98 5.15 -4.77 -0.12
CA ARG A 98 6.52 -4.38 0.30
C ARG A 98 6.92 -5.02 1.63
N LEU A 99 5.97 -5.60 2.34
CA LEU A 99 6.17 -6.18 3.67
C LEU A 99 7.34 -7.18 3.74
N ASN A 100 7.52 -8.04 2.73
CA ASN A 100 8.64 -8.97 2.71
C ASN A 100 9.99 -8.25 2.61
N SER A 101 10.07 -7.20 1.81
CA SER A 101 11.27 -6.36 1.75
C SER A 101 11.53 -5.67 3.10
N PHE A 102 10.47 -5.18 3.75
CA PHE A 102 10.59 -4.58 5.09
C PHE A 102 11.10 -5.57 6.14
N LYS A 103 10.57 -6.80 6.17
CA LYS A 103 11.08 -7.89 7.01
C LYS A 103 12.55 -8.21 6.71
N GLY A 104 12.94 -8.25 5.44
CA GLY A 104 14.32 -8.45 4.99
C GLY A 104 15.26 -7.38 5.54
N CYS A 105 14.89 -6.12 5.40
CA CYS A 105 15.60 -4.98 5.94
C CYS A 105 15.78 -5.08 7.46
N PHE A 106 14.70 -5.38 8.19
CA PHE A 106 14.71 -5.51 9.65
C PHE A 106 15.70 -6.58 10.10
N VAL A 107 15.62 -7.78 9.52
CA VAL A 107 16.50 -8.91 9.85
C VAL A 107 17.98 -8.54 9.64
N GLN A 108 18.30 -7.89 8.52
CA GLN A 108 19.67 -7.43 8.27
C GLN A 108 20.18 -6.46 9.34
N ARG A 109 19.34 -5.53 9.81
CA ARG A 109 19.74 -4.55 10.83
C ARG A 109 19.84 -5.16 12.23
N VAL A 110 18.91 -6.02 12.62
CA VAL A 110 18.94 -6.70 13.93
C VAL A 110 20.14 -7.64 14.05
N HIS A 111 20.57 -8.29 12.96
CA HIS A 111 21.78 -9.11 12.98
C HIS A 111 23.07 -8.29 13.11
N ARG A 112 23.13 -7.10 12.50
CA ARG A 112 24.30 -6.21 12.62
C ARG A 112 24.48 -5.61 14.01
N GLN A 113 23.43 -5.57 14.83
CA GLN A 113 23.49 -5.02 16.19
C GLN A 113 23.88 -6.03 17.27
N ARG A 114 24.08 -7.31 16.93
CA ARG A 114 24.61 -8.30 17.88
C ARG A 114 26.15 -8.26 17.84
N PRO A 115 26.84 -7.91 18.95
CA PRO A 115 28.31 -7.97 19.05
C PRO A 115 28.85 -9.39 18.88
#